data_AF-A0A348Y9P0-F1
#
_entry.id   AF-A0A348Y9P0-F1
#
_cell.length_a   1.000
_cell.length_b   1.000
_cell.length_c   1.000
_cell.angle_alpha   90.00
_cell.angle_beta   90.00
_cell.angle_gamma   90.00
#
_symmetry.space_group_name_H-M   'P 1'
#
loop_
_entity.id
_entity.type
_entity.pdbx_description
1 polymer ?
#
loop_
_entity_poly.entity_id
_entity_poly.type
_entity_poly.pdbx_seq_one_letter_code
_entity_poly.pdbx_strand_id
1 'polypeptide(L)'
;AEDNVYWFWYRSEDKEEPRMGVRGQERGDDKEFLLDIGRQANTLYLALQQADPQQLLSEFILKQPKYRSIARRVWTMGHKKMGDIQINVLQKTSLPMHLLRCKLSMFGATKFDPRSDRWVRVTLFQGAPLFAEVHSDEWLFPLLPNLSVPKREVTHDRIA
;
A
#
# COMPACT_ATOMS: atom_id res chain seq x y z
N ALA A 1 -12.35 21.40 7.53
CA ALA A 1 -10.95 20.94 7.70
C ALA A 1 -10.87 19.70 8.58
N GLU A 2 -11.60 19.68 9.71
CA GLU A 2 -11.67 18.57 10.66
C GLU A 2 -12.12 17.24 10.02
N ASP A 3 -13.10 17.29 9.10
CA ASP A 3 -13.55 16.10 8.39
C ASP A 3 -12.46 15.41 7.56
N ASN A 4 -11.40 16.10 7.15
CA ASN A 4 -10.30 15.52 6.37
C ASN A 4 -9.23 14.82 7.22
N VAL A 5 -9.30 14.94 8.55
CA VAL A 5 -8.37 14.36 9.53
C VAL A 5 -9.13 13.74 10.71
N TYR A 6 -10.33 13.24 10.45
CA TYR A 6 -11.24 12.70 11.45
C TYR A 6 -10.74 11.38 12.06
N TRP A 7 -10.26 10.47 11.22
CA TRP A 7 -9.67 9.20 11.68
C TRP A 7 -8.17 9.35 11.92
N PHE A 8 -7.63 8.52 12.80
CA PHE A 8 -6.21 8.19 12.88
C PHE A 8 -6.03 6.68 12.96
N TRP A 9 -4.92 6.19 12.40
CA TRP A 9 -4.59 4.76 12.36
C TRP A 9 -3.38 4.50 13.24
N TYR A 10 -3.37 3.43 14.03
CA TYR A 10 -2.26 3.10 14.93
C TYR A 10 -2.10 1.59 15.08
N ARG A 11 -0.97 1.13 15.63
CA ARG A 11 -0.78 -0.28 15.99
C ARG A 11 -1.17 -0.50 17.45
N SER A 12 -2.04 -1.48 17.71
CA SER A 12 -2.29 -1.93 19.08
C SER A 12 -1.08 -2.74 19.57
N GLU A 13 -0.64 -2.48 20.80
CA GLU A 13 0.42 -3.25 21.46
C GLU A 13 -0.04 -4.68 21.76
N ASP A 14 -1.25 -4.85 22.29
CA ASP A 14 -1.79 -6.16 22.70
C ASP A 14 -2.05 -7.12 21.54
N LYS A 15 -2.44 -6.59 20.37
CA LYS A 15 -2.93 -7.39 19.24
C LYS A 15 -2.07 -7.28 17.99
N GLU A 16 -1.07 -6.41 18.00
CA GLU A 16 -0.18 -6.10 16.86
C GLU A 16 -0.88 -5.70 15.54
N GLU A 17 -2.21 -5.57 15.54
CA GLU A 17 -3.06 -5.25 14.40
C GLU A 17 -3.24 -3.74 14.22
N PRO A 18 -3.44 -3.27 12.97
CA PRO A 18 -3.84 -1.90 12.71
C PRO A 18 -5.24 -1.63 13.28
N ARG A 19 -5.34 -0.54 14.06
CA ARG A 19 -6.57 -0.02 14.65
C ARG A 19 -6.85 1.38 14.13
N MET A 20 -8.10 1.82 14.30
CA MET A 20 -8.54 3.17 13.99
C MET A 20 -9.24 3.77 15.20
N GLY A 21 -8.96 5.03 15.46
CA GLY A 21 -9.68 5.83 16.44
C GLY A 21 -10.19 7.14 15.84
N VAL A 22 -11.18 7.74 16.50
CA VAL A 22 -11.68 9.08 16.19
C VAL A 22 -10.83 10.14 16.89
N ARG A 23 -10.24 11.05 16.12
CA ARG A 23 -9.39 12.12 16.64
C ARG A 23 -10.19 13.00 17.61
N GLY A 24 -9.59 13.32 18.76
CA GLY A 24 -10.22 14.12 19.81
C GLY A 24 -11.24 13.38 20.69
N GLN A 25 -11.59 12.13 20.37
CA GLN A 25 -12.44 11.28 21.21
C GLN A 25 -11.68 10.11 21.81
N GLU A 26 -10.75 9.55 21.04
CA GLU A 26 -9.93 8.40 21.43
C GLU A 26 -8.47 8.80 21.58
N ARG A 27 -7.75 8.13 22.49
CA ARG A 27 -6.30 8.30 22.68
C ARG A 27 -5.52 7.52 21.62
N GLY A 28 -4.28 7.94 21.35
CA GLY A 28 -3.35 7.21 20.48
C GLY A 28 -3.05 7.88 19.15
N ASP A 29 -3.54 9.09 18.92
CA ASP A 29 -3.21 9.91 17.75
C ASP A 29 -1.75 10.37 17.76
N ASP A 30 -1.10 10.39 18.93
CA ASP A 30 0.34 10.54 19.10
C ASP A 30 1.16 9.37 18.49
N LYS A 31 0.52 8.21 18.32
CA LYS A 31 1.12 6.99 17.72
C LYS A 31 0.61 6.71 16.31
N GLU A 32 0.10 7.74 15.63
CA GLU A 32 -0.51 7.62 14.32
C GLU A 32 0.49 7.16 13.25
N PHE A 33 0.03 6.23 12.40
CA PHE A 33 0.72 5.88 11.17
C PHE A 33 0.58 6.97 10.12
N LEU A 34 1.69 7.24 9.43
CA LEU A 34 1.78 8.19 8.33
C LEU A 34 1.18 7.61 7.02
N LEU A 35 -0.11 7.25 7.04
CA LEU A 35 -0.85 6.70 5.90
C LEU A 35 -1.45 7.78 4.97
N ASP A 36 -1.36 9.05 5.35
CA ASP A 36 -1.90 10.19 4.63
C ASP A 36 -0.97 10.69 3.51
N ILE A 37 -0.55 9.78 2.63
CA ILE A 37 0.48 10.04 1.60
C ILE A 37 0.16 11.29 0.76
N GLY A 38 -1.10 11.48 0.36
CA GLY A 38 -1.50 12.68 -0.41
C GLY A 38 -1.28 13.99 0.36
N ARG A 39 -1.54 14.01 1.67
CA ARG A 39 -1.31 15.18 2.53
C ARG A 39 0.18 15.42 2.76
N GLN A 40 0.94 14.35 2.99
CA GLN A 40 2.40 14.44 3.11
C GLN A 40 3.04 14.95 1.82
N ALA A 41 2.58 14.47 0.65
CA ALA A 41 3.06 14.92 -0.65
C ALA A 41 2.73 16.39 -0.90
N ASN A 42 1.51 16.83 -0.54
CA ASN A 42 1.13 18.24 -0.60
C ASN A 42 1.98 19.10 0.34
N THR A 43 2.24 18.63 1.55
CA THR A 43 3.11 19.34 2.52
C THR A 43 4.55 19.46 2.01
N LEU A 44 5.08 18.38 1.42
CA LEU A 44 6.38 18.40 0.75
C LEU A 44 6.39 19.41 -0.40
N TYR A 45 5.37 19.40 -1.26
CA TYR A 45 5.24 20.33 -2.38
C TYR A 45 5.27 21.79 -1.92
N LEU A 46 4.46 22.14 -0.91
CA LEU A 46 4.44 23.50 -0.35
C LEU A 46 5.79 23.90 0.27
N ALA A 47 6.49 22.96 0.91
CA ALA A 47 7.82 23.22 1.45
C ALA A 47 8.88 23.43 0.36
N LEU A 48 8.80 22.68 -0.74
CA LEU A 48 9.69 22.85 -1.89
C LEU A 48 9.43 24.17 -2.63
N GLN A 49 8.18 24.66 -2.66
CA GLN A 49 7.87 25.98 -3.24
C GLN A 49 8.54 27.14 -2.49
N GLN A 50 8.86 26.96 -1.22
CA GLN A 50 9.57 27.96 -0.40
C GLN A 50 11.09 27.75 -0.40
N ALA A 51 11.57 26.64 -0.95
CA ALA A 51 12.99 26.35 -1.07
C ALA A 51 13.59 27.03 -2.30
N ASP A 52 14.93 27.17 -2.30
CA ASP A 52 15.65 27.62 -3.48
C ASP A 52 15.52 26.57 -4.62
N PRO A 53 15.00 26.92 -5.80
CA PRO A 53 14.86 26.00 -6.92
C PRO A 53 16.17 25.42 -7.44
N GLN A 54 17.31 26.07 -7.16
CA GLN A 54 18.64 25.58 -7.53
C GLN A 54 19.24 24.64 -6.47
N GLN A 55 18.63 24.58 -5.28
CA GLN A 55 19.10 23.72 -4.20
C GLN A 55 18.93 22.24 -4.57
N LEU A 56 19.96 21.43 -4.30
CA LEU A 56 19.85 19.99 -4.45
C LEU A 56 18.84 19.41 -3.45
N LEU A 57 18.04 18.43 -3.90
CA LEU A 57 17.07 17.75 -3.04
C LEU A 57 17.74 17.09 -1.82
N SER A 58 18.97 16.60 -1.96
CA SER A 58 19.76 16.05 -0.85
C SER A 58 20.02 17.07 0.25
N GLU A 59 20.40 18.29 -0.11
CA GLU A 59 20.64 19.38 0.84
C GLU A 59 19.34 19.83 1.51
N PHE A 60 18.25 19.92 0.75
CA PHE A 60 16.92 20.20 1.30
C PHE A 60 16.53 19.15 2.35
N ILE A 61 16.71 17.86 2.04
CA ILE A 61 16.40 16.76 2.97
C ILE A 61 17.32 16.78 4.19
N LEU A 62 18.61 17.12 4.05
CA LEU A 62 19.52 17.26 5.19
C LEU A 62 19.07 18.37 6.15
N LYS A 63 18.59 19.51 5.62
CA LYS A 63 18.03 20.61 6.42
C LYS A 63 16.65 20.29 6.98
N GLN A 64 15.86 19.47 6.28
CA GLN A 64 14.48 19.10 6.65
C GLN A 64 14.27 17.56 6.64
N PRO A 65 14.88 16.81 7.59
CA PRO A 65 14.86 15.34 7.57
C PRO A 65 13.46 14.72 7.59
N LYS A 66 12.47 15.43 8.14
CA LYS A 66 11.05 15.02 8.17
C LYS A 66 10.48 14.69 6.78
N TYR A 67 11.01 15.29 5.72
CA TYR A 67 10.55 15.07 4.34
C TYR A 67 11.21 13.87 3.64
N ARG A 68 12.22 13.25 4.24
CA ARG A 68 13.00 12.16 3.61
C ARG A 68 12.12 11.02 3.08
N SER A 69 11.19 10.54 3.91
CA SER A 69 10.36 9.38 3.56
C SER A 69 9.43 9.68 2.38
N ILE A 70 8.72 10.82 2.46
CA ILE A 70 7.78 11.23 1.42
C ILE A 70 8.48 11.66 0.13
N ALA A 71 9.63 12.33 0.20
CA ALA A 71 10.41 12.69 -0.99
C ALA A 71 10.86 11.45 -1.76
N ARG A 72 11.38 10.44 -1.04
CA ARG A 72 11.72 9.15 -1.66
C ARG A 72 10.50 8.49 -2.30
N ARG A 73 9.36 8.48 -1.60
CA ARG A 73 8.13 7.86 -2.09
C ARG A 73 7.61 8.53 -3.35
N VAL A 74 7.53 9.86 -3.37
CA VAL A 74 7.10 10.64 -4.55
C VAL A 74 8.05 10.38 -5.73
N TRP A 75 9.36 10.35 -5.48
CA TRP A 75 10.35 10.03 -6.51
C TRP A 75 10.14 8.64 -7.13
N THR A 76 9.91 7.62 -6.30
CA THR A 76 9.78 6.23 -6.78
C THR A 76 8.40 5.89 -7.32
N MET A 77 7.33 6.39 -6.71
CA MET A 77 5.94 5.98 -6.98
C MET A 77 5.14 7.03 -7.75
N GLY A 78 5.54 8.31 -7.73
CA GLY A 78 4.73 9.41 -8.28
C GLY A 78 4.47 9.33 -9.78
N HIS A 79 5.33 8.61 -10.53
CA HIS A 79 5.18 8.38 -11.96
C HIS A 79 4.46 7.05 -12.29
N LYS A 80 4.06 6.26 -11.28
CA LYS A 80 3.33 5.00 -11.46
C LYS A 80 1.84 5.23 -11.38
N LYS A 81 1.08 4.77 -12.38
CA LYS A 81 -0.38 4.77 -12.34
C LYS A 81 -0.85 3.96 -11.13
N MET A 82 -1.63 4.59 -10.23
CA MET A 82 -2.08 3.97 -8.98
C MET A 82 -0.91 3.44 -8.11
N GLY A 83 0.26 4.09 -8.15
CA GLY A 83 1.41 3.73 -7.32
C GLY A 83 1.19 3.94 -5.82
N ASP A 84 0.14 4.68 -5.47
CA ASP A 84 -0.25 5.01 -4.11
C ASP A 84 -1.75 4.83 -3.89
N ILE A 85 -2.14 4.65 -2.64
CA ILE A 85 -3.55 4.68 -2.23
C ILE A 85 -4.08 6.09 -2.48
N GLN A 86 -5.12 6.20 -3.31
CA GLN A 86 -5.66 7.49 -3.76
C GLN A 86 -6.73 8.09 -2.83
N ILE A 87 -7.27 7.30 -1.90
CA ILE A 87 -8.28 7.78 -0.97
C ILE A 87 -7.62 8.49 0.23
N ASN A 88 -8.28 9.52 0.77
CA ASN A 88 -7.91 10.05 2.08
C ASN A 88 -8.41 9.09 3.17
N VAL A 89 -7.51 8.25 3.68
CA VAL A 89 -7.83 7.26 4.72
C VAL A 89 -8.16 7.88 6.08
N LEU A 90 -7.95 9.19 6.25
CA LEU A 90 -8.25 9.93 7.47
C LEU A 90 -9.59 10.67 7.39
N GLN A 91 -10.23 10.75 6.21
CA GLN A 91 -11.47 11.51 6.06
C GLN A 91 -12.65 10.84 6.80
N LYS A 92 -13.57 11.61 7.35
CA LYS A 92 -14.70 11.13 8.16
C LYS A 92 -15.54 10.06 7.45
N THR A 93 -15.79 10.24 6.16
CA THR A 93 -16.58 9.33 5.32
C THR A 93 -15.75 8.25 4.63
N SER A 94 -14.44 8.14 4.92
CA SER A 94 -13.63 7.04 4.38
C SER A 94 -14.16 5.74 4.92
N LEU A 95 -14.40 4.77 4.03
CA LEU A 95 -14.73 3.41 4.42
C LEU A 95 -13.44 2.58 4.45
N PRO A 96 -12.98 2.16 5.65
CA PRO A 96 -11.78 1.34 5.81
C PRO A 96 -11.81 0.06 4.98
N MET A 97 -13.01 -0.48 4.76
CA MET A 97 -13.27 -1.60 3.88
C MET A 97 -12.74 -1.40 2.45
N HIS A 98 -12.62 -0.18 1.92
CA HIS A 98 -12.03 0.03 0.60
C HIS A 98 -10.55 -0.37 0.56
N LEU A 99 -9.78 -0.12 1.63
CA LEU A 99 -8.40 -0.59 1.74
C LEU A 99 -8.33 -2.11 1.79
N LEU A 100 -9.23 -2.72 2.58
CA LEU A 100 -9.31 -4.17 2.69
C LEU A 100 -9.64 -4.81 1.34
N ARG A 101 -10.61 -4.27 0.59
CA ARG A 101 -10.96 -4.73 -0.76
C ARG A 101 -9.80 -4.60 -1.74
N CYS A 102 -9.11 -3.45 -1.73
CA CYS A 102 -7.93 -3.21 -2.56
C CYS A 102 -6.85 -4.26 -2.26
N LYS A 103 -6.48 -4.45 -1.00
CA LYS A 103 -5.51 -5.47 -0.58
C LYS A 103 -5.93 -6.87 -1.02
N LEU A 104 -7.17 -7.27 -0.72
CA LEU A 104 -7.68 -8.61 -1.03
C LEU A 104 -7.76 -8.89 -2.53
N SER A 105 -8.05 -7.89 -3.36
CA SER A 105 -8.06 -8.06 -4.83
C SER A 105 -6.70 -8.46 -5.39
N MET A 106 -5.60 -8.05 -4.74
CA MET A 106 -4.24 -8.47 -5.11
C MET A 106 -3.98 -9.94 -4.75
N PHE A 107 -4.75 -10.52 -3.82
CA PHE A 107 -4.66 -11.91 -3.36
C PHE A 107 -5.67 -12.85 -4.02
N GLY A 108 -6.25 -12.45 -5.17
CA GLY A 108 -7.21 -13.29 -5.89
C GLY A 108 -8.62 -13.32 -5.28
N ALA A 109 -8.95 -12.36 -4.41
CA ALA A 109 -10.31 -12.20 -3.92
C ALA A 109 -11.22 -11.58 -4.98
N THR A 110 -12.40 -12.18 -5.13
CA THR A 110 -13.50 -11.75 -5.99
C THR A 110 -14.82 -11.75 -5.20
N LYS A 111 -15.93 -11.36 -5.86
CA LYS A 111 -17.28 -11.31 -5.29
C LYS A 111 -17.33 -10.63 -3.91
N PHE A 112 -16.82 -9.40 -3.85
CA PHE A 112 -16.86 -8.60 -2.64
C PHE A 112 -18.30 -8.27 -2.25
N ASP A 113 -18.74 -8.81 -1.13
CA ASP A 113 -20.05 -8.61 -0.52
C ASP A 113 -19.86 -7.90 0.83
N PRO A 114 -19.94 -6.55 0.86
CA PRO A 114 -19.90 -5.75 2.08
C PRO A 114 -21.01 -6.14 3.04
N ARG A 115 -20.70 -6.28 4.33
CA ARG A 115 -21.74 -6.53 5.34
C ARG A 115 -21.67 -5.59 6.53
N SER A 116 -20.62 -4.78 6.61
CA SER A 116 -20.58 -3.50 7.32
C SER A 116 -19.46 -2.64 6.73
N ASP A 117 -19.26 -1.43 7.28
CA ASP A 117 -18.15 -0.54 6.89
C ASP A 117 -16.75 -1.09 7.19
N ARG A 118 -16.69 -2.16 7.99
CA ARG A 118 -15.43 -2.80 8.45
C ARG A 118 -15.37 -4.30 8.16
N TRP A 119 -16.42 -4.89 7.60
CA TRP A 119 -16.47 -6.33 7.32
C TRP A 119 -16.99 -6.60 5.92
N VAL A 120 -16.22 -7.38 5.16
CA VAL A 120 -16.54 -7.78 3.78
C VAL A 120 -16.36 -9.28 3.64
N ARG A 121 -17.36 -9.93 3.04
CA ARG A 121 -17.25 -11.32 2.61
C ARG A 121 -16.66 -11.35 1.20
N VAL A 122 -15.75 -12.29 0.94
CA VAL A 122 -15.11 -12.47 -0.37
C VAL A 122 -15.10 -13.94 -0.76
N THR A 123 -14.89 -14.21 -2.04
CA THR A 123 -14.53 -15.54 -2.53
C THR A 123 -13.10 -15.49 -3.05
N LEU A 124 -12.22 -16.36 -2.56
CA LEU A 124 -10.84 -16.44 -3.04
C LEU A 124 -10.74 -17.44 -4.18
N PHE A 125 -9.92 -17.11 -5.19
CA PHE A 125 -9.53 -18.03 -6.27
C PHE A 125 -10.70 -18.65 -7.02
N GLN A 126 -11.82 -17.92 -7.15
CA GLN A 126 -12.97 -18.44 -7.86
C GLN A 126 -12.61 -18.68 -9.34
N GLY A 127 -12.76 -19.92 -9.79
CA GLY A 127 -12.44 -20.33 -11.15
C GLY A 127 -10.94 -20.55 -11.40
N ALA A 128 -10.10 -20.48 -10.36
CA ALA A 128 -8.72 -20.91 -10.47
C ALA A 128 -8.65 -22.45 -10.57
N PRO A 129 -7.71 -23.00 -11.38
CA PRO A 129 -7.48 -24.43 -11.45
C PRO A 129 -7.04 -25.01 -10.10
N LEU A 130 -7.41 -26.27 -9.87
CA LEU A 130 -6.83 -27.06 -8.80
C LEU A 130 -5.38 -27.40 -9.12
N PHE A 131 -4.59 -27.74 -8.10
CA PHE A 131 -3.18 -28.09 -8.28
C PHE A 131 -2.94 -29.18 -9.33
N ALA A 132 -3.82 -30.18 -9.41
CA ALA A 132 -3.73 -31.26 -10.40
C ALA A 132 -4.02 -30.82 -11.85
N GLU A 133 -4.62 -29.63 -12.02
CA GLU A 133 -5.01 -29.06 -13.31
C GLU A 133 -4.02 -28.00 -13.79
N VAL A 134 -3.00 -27.67 -12.98
CA VAL A 134 -2.00 -26.65 -13.31
C VAL A 134 -0.87 -27.27 -14.15
N HIS A 135 -0.71 -26.80 -15.39
CA HIS A 135 0.46 -27.07 -16.22
C HIS A 135 1.59 -26.08 -15.91
N SER A 136 2.85 -26.48 -16.16
CA SER A 136 4.04 -25.73 -15.73
C SER A 136 4.13 -24.29 -16.24
N ASP A 137 3.44 -23.99 -17.34
CA ASP A 137 3.61 -22.74 -18.10
C ASP A 137 2.37 -21.83 -18.04
N GLU A 138 1.31 -22.24 -17.33
CA GLU A 138 0.01 -21.53 -17.31
C GLU A 138 -0.27 -20.80 -15.99
N TRP A 139 0.52 -21.05 -14.95
CA TRP A 139 0.30 -20.47 -13.63
C TRP A 139 1.08 -19.17 -13.45
N LEU A 140 0.36 -18.10 -13.11
CA LEU A 140 0.91 -16.74 -12.91
C LEU A 140 1.91 -16.69 -11.75
N PHE A 141 1.81 -17.59 -10.77
CA PHE A 141 2.68 -17.62 -9.60
C PHE A 141 3.70 -18.76 -9.73
N PRO A 142 4.97 -18.54 -9.36
CA PRO A 142 5.98 -19.59 -9.43
C PRO A 142 5.60 -20.76 -8.51
N LEU A 143 5.71 -21.98 -9.02
CA LEU A 143 5.60 -23.18 -8.20
C LEU A 143 6.78 -23.25 -7.22
N LEU A 144 6.56 -23.84 -6.04
CA LEU A 144 7.65 -24.12 -5.09
C LEU A 144 8.71 -24.97 -5.80
N PRO A 145 9.98 -24.53 -5.83
CA PRO A 145 11.02 -25.27 -6.53
C PRO A 145 11.22 -26.63 -5.88
N ASN A 146 11.11 -27.69 -6.67
CA ASN A 146 11.44 -29.03 -6.20
C ASN A 146 12.96 -29.21 -6.20
N LEU A 147 13.56 -29.16 -5.01
CA LEU A 147 15.01 -29.26 -4.81
C LEU A 147 15.58 -30.65 -5.16
N SER A 148 14.73 -31.65 -5.40
CA SER A 148 15.16 -32.99 -5.82
C SER A 148 15.31 -33.13 -7.34
N VAL A 149 14.91 -32.13 -8.14
CA VAL A 149 15.05 -32.17 -9.60
C VAL A 149 16.38 -31.51 -9.98
N PRO A 150 17.27 -32.17 -10.73
CA PRO A 150 18.51 -31.57 -11.19
C PRO A 150 18.21 -30.31 -12.01
N LYS A 151 18.94 -29.22 -11.77
CA LYS A 151 18.81 -27.98 -12.56
C LYS A 151 18.93 -28.34 -14.04
N ARG A 152 17.88 -28.08 -14.83
CA ARG A 152 18.03 -28.03 -16.29
C ARG A 152 19.00 -26.89 -16.59
N GLU A 153 20.13 -27.21 -17.22
CA GLU A 153 21.02 -26.21 -17.78
C GLU A 153 20.23 -25.35 -18.76
N VAL A 154 20.31 -24.04 -18.58
CA VAL A 154 19.72 -23.07 -19.49
C VAL A 154 20.59 -23.06 -20.75
N THR A 155 20.20 -23.85 -21.75
CA THR A 155 20.78 -23.75 -23.09
C THR A 155 20.47 -22.36 -23.63
N HIS A 156 21.53 -21.56 -23.82
CA HIS A 156 21.52 -20.27 -24.47
C HIS A 156 21.25 -20.46 -25.97
N ASP A 157 20.04 -20.83 -26.34
CA ASP A 157 19.68 -20.90 -27.75
C ASP A 157 18.37 -20.17 -28.03
N ARG A 158 18.51 -19.19 -28.94
CA ARG A 158 17.50 -18.39 -29.63
C ARG A 158 17.03 -17.11 -28.93
N ILE A 159 17.91 -16.11 -28.97
CA ILE A 159 17.48 -14.76 -29.35
C ILE A 159 17.77 -14.62 -30.85
N ALA A 160 16.70 -14.53 -31.64
CA ALA A 160 16.68 -13.92 -32.97
C ALA A 160 15.58 -12.87 -32.96
#